data_AF-A0A099L1H1-F1
#
_entry.id   AF-A0A099L1H1-F1
#
_cell.length_a   1.000
_cell.length_b   1.000
_cell.length_c   1.000
_cell.angle_alpha   90.00
_cell.angle_beta   90.00
_cell.angle_gamma   90.00
#
_symmetry.space_group_name_H-M   'P 1'
#
loop_
_entity.id
_entity.type
_entity.pdbx_description
1 polymer ?
#
loop_
_entity_poly.entity_id
_entity_poly.type
_entity_poly.pdbx_seq_one_letter_code
_entity_poly.pdbx_strand_id
1 'polypeptide(L)'
;MRPDELVAVIKSDRKIEVELCSRKLTINQLDLTNTTALNEYNRLKKGSIDGDTNSQYLLGVILYRCIIAPRNKHSLEKMINDGYQERANGYQHEQGLIHSYKFCEGVTDDMLNLSIKLIESAAESGNVLAMNTFSVMATIDENLDGNELEKAIKEYRKKRDNYLQISMQKGSVYALIAKGLDFYLSETHKIQAYAYLKVANTYQPSKSFENLMTAIRNDIYEYEIYEAEALFKEMVEEFGTTEGVKLIQKNSRN
;
A
#
# COMPACT_ATOMS: atom_id res chain seq x y z
N MET A 1 -12.02 10.74 7.15
CA MET A 1 -11.67 9.35 6.81
C MET A 1 -10.18 9.19 7.08
N ARG A 2 -9.75 8.16 7.83
CA ARG A 2 -8.40 8.10 8.41
C ARG A 2 -7.40 7.37 7.47
N PRO A 3 -6.13 7.82 7.31
CA PRO A 3 -5.15 7.20 6.41
C PRO A 3 -4.41 5.94 6.94
N ASP A 4 -4.85 5.33 8.04
CA ASP A 4 -4.49 3.97 8.47
C ASP A 4 -5.35 2.88 7.82
N GLU A 5 -6.31 3.26 6.97
CA GLU A 5 -7.17 2.36 6.23
C GLU A 5 -7.05 2.65 4.72
N LEU A 6 -6.18 1.89 4.03
CA LEU A 6 -6.52 1.50 2.65
C LEU A 6 -7.63 0.45 2.73
N VAL A 7 -8.80 0.92 3.13
CA VAL A 7 -10.05 0.23 2.91
C VAL A 7 -10.66 0.96 1.73
N ALA A 8 -10.76 0.27 0.60
CA ALA A 8 -11.69 0.68 -0.43
C ALA A 8 -13.07 0.79 0.21
N VAL A 9 -13.62 2.00 0.27
CA VAL A 9 -14.98 2.22 0.73
C VAL A 9 -15.92 1.66 -0.33
N ILE A 10 -16.41 0.45 -0.08
CA ILE A 10 -17.61 -0.11 -0.72
C ILE A 10 -18.77 0.14 0.24
N LYS A 11 -19.75 0.94 -0.19
CA LYS A 11 -21.12 0.81 0.28
C LYS A 11 -21.79 -0.26 -0.58
N SER A 12 -21.95 -1.48 -0.07
CA SER A 12 -22.80 -2.52 -0.63
C SER A 12 -22.94 -3.65 0.41
N ASP A 13 -24.17 -4.13 0.60
CA ASP A 13 -24.70 -4.87 1.75
C ASP A 13 -24.17 -6.32 1.93
N ARG A 14 -22.89 -6.59 1.72
CA ARG A 14 -22.30 -7.92 1.95
C ARG A 14 -20.97 -7.79 2.70
N LYS A 15 -21.04 -8.03 4.01
CA LYS A 15 -19.87 -8.12 4.90
C LYS A 15 -18.99 -9.31 4.50
N ILE A 16 -17.99 -9.04 3.67
CA ILE A 16 -16.75 -9.82 3.65
C ILE A 16 -15.69 -8.90 4.30
N GLU A 17 -15.43 -9.13 5.59
CA GLU A 17 -14.23 -8.58 6.24
C GLU A 17 -13.03 -9.31 5.65
N VAL A 18 -12.53 -8.85 4.50
CA VAL A 18 -11.22 -9.27 4.03
C VAL A 18 -10.22 -8.59 4.96
N GLU A 19 -9.83 -9.32 6.01
CA GLU A 19 -8.63 -9.03 6.78
C GLU A 19 -7.44 -9.21 5.83
N LEU A 20 -7.21 -8.19 4.98
CA LEU A 20 -6.02 -8.06 4.17
C LEU A 20 -4.88 -7.94 5.16
N CYS A 21 -4.27 -9.10 5.42
CA CYS A 21 -3.09 -9.32 6.23
C CYS A 21 -2.40 -8.01 6.61
N SER A 22 -2.76 -7.49 7.77
CA SER A 22 -1.96 -6.58 8.59
C SER A 22 -0.69 -7.26 9.11
N ARG A 23 -0.31 -8.42 8.54
CA ARG A 23 1.10 -8.74 8.33
C ARG A 23 1.67 -7.58 7.57
N LYS A 24 2.18 -6.62 8.35
CA LYS A 24 3.22 -5.66 8.03
C LYS A 24 3.52 -5.82 6.55
N LEU A 25 3.10 -4.84 5.73
CA LEU A 25 3.93 -4.46 4.60
C LEU A 25 5.30 -4.31 5.23
N THR A 26 6.04 -5.42 5.22
CA THR A 26 7.26 -5.55 5.97
C THR A 26 8.13 -4.90 4.95
N ILE A 27 8.20 -3.58 5.05
CA ILE A 27 9.33 -2.80 4.62
C ILE A 27 10.48 -3.42 5.41
N ASN A 28 10.92 -4.59 4.93
CA ASN A 28 12.01 -5.37 5.45
C ASN A 28 13.23 -4.51 5.18
N GLN A 29 13.49 -3.54 6.06
CA GLN A 29 14.79 -2.87 6.21
C GLN A 29 14.84 -1.74 7.23
N LEU A 30 13.73 -1.29 7.81
CA LEU A 30 13.82 -0.35 8.93
C LEU A 30 13.48 -1.09 10.21
N ASP A 31 14.51 -1.55 10.92
CA ASP A 31 14.40 -1.93 12.32
C ASP A 31 14.11 -0.67 13.14
N LEU A 32 12.86 -0.18 13.06
CA LEU A 32 12.39 1.04 13.71
C LEU A 32 12.19 0.86 15.22
N THR A 33 12.62 -0.28 15.78
CA THR A 33 12.35 -0.60 17.18
C THR A 33 13.12 0.29 18.15
N ASN A 34 14.21 0.93 17.68
CA ASN A 34 15.11 1.76 18.51
C ASN A 34 15.47 3.14 17.90
N THR A 35 14.73 3.65 16.92
CA THR A 35 15.01 4.94 16.27
C THR A 35 13.75 5.80 16.19
N THR A 36 13.92 7.13 16.18
CA THR A 36 12.83 8.09 15.96
C THR A 36 12.77 8.49 14.50
N ALA A 37 11.60 8.95 14.03
CA ALA A 37 11.44 9.50 12.69
C ALA A 37 12.41 10.67 12.44
N LEU A 38 12.70 11.48 13.47
CA LEU A 38 13.67 12.57 13.37
C LEU A 38 15.11 12.08 13.16
N ASN A 39 15.52 11.02 13.85
CA ASN A 39 16.85 10.42 13.66
C ASN A 39 17.00 9.86 12.25
N GLU A 40 15.99 9.14 11.76
CA GLU A 40 15.99 8.63 10.39
C GLU A 40 15.94 9.76 9.35
N TYR A 41 15.18 10.82 9.62
CA TYR A 41 15.16 12.02 8.79
C TYR A 41 16.56 12.59 8.64
N ASN A 42 17.28 12.80 9.75
CA ASN A 42 18.63 13.36 9.72
C ASN A 42 19.62 12.42 8.99
N ARG A 43 19.46 11.11 9.15
CA ARG A 43 20.29 10.10 8.47
C ARG A 43 20.06 10.07 6.96
N LEU A 44 18.82 10.12 6.51
CA LEU A 44 18.43 9.92 5.11
C LEU A 44 18.39 11.23 4.29
N LYS A 45 18.26 12.39 4.95
CA LYS A 45 18.09 13.68 4.28
C LYS A 45 19.17 13.97 3.25
N LYS A 46 20.45 13.72 3.58
CA LYS A 46 21.54 13.99 2.64
C LYS A 46 21.43 13.14 1.38
N GLY A 47 21.27 11.83 1.51
CA GLY A 47 21.08 10.94 0.36
C GLY A 47 19.86 11.31 -0.48
N SER A 48 18.77 11.69 0.18
CA SER A 48 17.56 12.17 -0.49
C SER A 48 17.81 13.44 -1.33
N ILE A 49 18.56 14.41 -0.80
CA ILE A 49 18.98 15.63 -1.51
C ILE A 49 19.93 15.31 -2.66
N ASP A 50 20.84 14.35 -2.47
CA ASP A 50 21.80 13.91 -3.48
C ASP A 50 21.16 13.03 -4.58
N GLY A 51 19.84 12.77 -4.51
CA GLY A 51 19.09 12.02 -5.52
C GLY A 51 19.09 10.50 -5.33
N ASP A 52 19.53 9.98 -4.18
CA ASP A 52 19.41 8.56 -3.85
C ASP A 52 17.93 8.18 -3.69
N THR A 53 17.41 7.44 -4.66
CA THR A 53 16.01 7.05 -4.76
C THR A 53 15.55 6.20 -3.57
N ASN A 54 16.46 5.41 -2.98
CA ASN A 54 16.15 4.63 -1.78
C ASN A 54 16.00 5.53 -0.56
N SER A 55 16.92 6.50 -0.38
CA SER A 55 16.79 7.49 0.69
C SER A 55 15.54 8.34 0.53
N GLN A 56 15.19 8.77 -0.68
CA GLN A 56 13.94 9.48 -0.97
C GLN A 56 12.72 8.64 -0.55
N TYR A 57 12.66 7.39 -1.01
CA TYR A 57 11.57 6.46 -0.66
C TYR A 57 11.43 6.27 0.85
N LEU A 58 12.52 5.87 1.53
CA LEU A 58 12.50 5.58 2.96
C LEU A 58 12.13 6.83 3.78
N LEU A 59 12.70 7.98 3.43
CA LEU A 59 12.39 9.24 4.09
C LEU A 59 10.93 9.62 3.90
N GLY A 60 10.41 9.51 2.68
CA GLY A 60 9.03 9.80 2.37
C GLY A 60 8.05 8.92 3.14
N VAL A 61 8.30 7.61 3.25
CA VAL A 61 7.46 6.68 4.01
C VAL A 61 7.49 6.95 5.52
N ILE A 62 8.66 7.25 6.07
CA ILE A 62 8.81 7.59 7.49
C ILE A 62 7.97 8.83 7.83
N LEU A 63 8.02 9.85 6.97
CA LEU A 63 7.25 11.08 7.15
C LEU A 63 5.76 10.84 6.92
N TYR A 64 5.38 10.04 5.91
CA TYR A 64 3.98 9.68 5.65
C TYR A 64 3.35 8.99 6.86
N ARG A 65 4.08 8.08 7.53
CA ARG A 65 3.62 7.43 8.77
C ARG A 65 3.31 8.44 9.89
N CYS A 66 3.96 9.60 9.88
CA CYS A 66 3.75 10.66 10.86
C CYS A 66 2.62 11.62 10.53
N ILE A 67 2.04 11.57 9.32
CA ILE A 67 0.85 12.37 8.97
C ILE A 67 -0.35 11.95 9.82
N ILE A 68 -0.49 10.65 10.04
CA ILE A 68 -1.62 10.06 10.77
C ILE A 68 -1.36 9.81 12.25
N ALA A 69 -0.12 10.06 12.69
CA ALA A 69 0.23 9.89 14.09
C ALA A 69 -0.40 11.03 14.93
N PRO A 70 -0.76 10.77 16.19
CA PRO A 70 -1.10 11.83 17.11
C PRO A 70 0.00 12.88 17.15
N ARG A 71 -0.35 14.16 17.02
CA ARG A 71 0.62 15.28 16.98
C ARG A 71 0.97 15.81 18.36
N ASN A 72 0.09 15.56 19.33
CA ASN A 72 0.25 15.99 20.72
C ASN A 72 -0.52 15.05 21.67
N LYS A 73 -0.25 15.18 22.97
CA LYS A 73 -0.89 14.36 24.02
C LYS A 73 -2.42 14.39 23.97
N HIS A 74 -3.03 15.55 23.70
CA HIS A 74 -4.48 15.67 23.61
C HIS A 74 -5.06 14.87 22.44
N SER A 75 -4.44 14.97 21.25
CA SER A 75 -4.84 14.16 20.08
C SER A 75 -4.63 12.66 20.32
N LEU A 76 -3.59 12.27 21.06
CA LEU A 76 -3.32 10.88 21.42
C LEU A 76 -4.43 10.33 22.32
N GLU A 77 -4.76 11.04 23.39
CA GLU A 77 -5.84 10.67 24.31
C GLU A 77 -7.18 10.55 23.58
N LYS A 78 -7.48 11.50 22.69
CA LYS A 78 -8.70 11.44 21.87
C LYS A 78 -8.73 10.19 20.99
N MET A 79 -7.66 9.92 20.23
CA MET A 79 -7.61 8.76 19.33
C MET A 79 -7.69 7.43 20.09
N ILE A 80 -7.08 7.34 21.29
CA ILE A 80 -7.19 6.17 22.17
C ILE A 80 -8.64 5.96 22.59
N ASN A 81 -9.30 7.01 23.08
CA ASN A 81 -10.68 6.94 23.54
C ASN A 81 -11.63 6.54 22.40
N ASP A 82 -11.50 7.16 21.23
CA ASP A 82 -12.27 6.82 20.02
C ASP A 82 -12.05 5.33 19.66
N GLY A 83 -10.80 4.88 19.68
CA GLY A 83 -10.45 3.49 19.38
C GLY A 83 -11.04 2.46 20.35
N TYR A 84 -11.15 2.79 21.64
CA TYR A 84 -11.83 1.93 22.61
C TYR A 84 -13.34 1.81 22.38
N GLN A 85 -13.99 2.83 21.79
CA GLN A 85 -15.41 2.78 21.46
C GLN A 85 -15.68 2.00 20.17
N GLU A 86 -14.76 2.06 19.21
CA GLU A 86 -14.98 1.55 17.86
C GLU A 86 -14.42 0.15 17.61
N ARG A 87 -13.48 -0.34 18.45
CA ARG A 87 -12.69 -1.54 18.14
C ARG A 87 -12.70 -2.56 19.28
N ALA A 88 -12.89 -3.84 18.94
CA ALA A 88 -12.78 -4.95 19.90
C ALA A 88 -11.37 -5.12 20.50
N ASN A 89 -10.34 -4.60 19.83
CA ASN A 89 -8.92 -4.67 20.20
C ASN A 89 -8.35 -3.32 20.67
N GLY A 90 -9.08 -2.61 21.54
CA GLY A 90 -8.71 -1.26 22.00
C GLY A 90 -7.30 -1.16 22.59
N TYR A 91 -6.84 -2.18 23.33
CA TYR A 91 -5.51 -2.20 23.95
C TYR A 91 -4.36 -2.24 22.93
N GLN A 92 -4.42 -3.13 21.93
CA GLN A 92 -3.39 -3.19 20.89
C GLN A 92 -3.37 -1.90 20.05
N HIS A 93 -4.55 -1.32 19.82
CA HIS A 93 -4.67 -0.03 19.14
C HIS A 93 -4.00 1.10 19.93
N GLU A 94 -4.24 1.18 21.24
CA GLU A 94 -3.58 2.13 22.14
C GLU A 94 -2.05 2.01 22.06
N GLN A 95 -1.50 0.79 22.19
CA GLN A 95 -0.05 0.59 22.11
C GLN A 95 0.53 1.04 20.76
N GLY A 96 -0.20 0.80 19.67
CA GLY A 96 0.15 1.29 18.35
C GLY A 96 0.20 2.83 18.27
N LEU A 97 -0.79 3.51 18.85
CA LEU A 97 -0.85 4.98 18.91
C LEU A 97 0.24 5.58 19.79
N ILE A 98 0.52 4.97 20.95
CA ILE A 98 1.61 5.42 21.83
C ILE A 98 2.96 5.28 21.12
N HIS A 99 3.17 4.16 20.42
CA HIS A 99 4.39 3.94 19.66
C HIS A 99 4.52 4.93 18.49
N SER A 100 3.45 5.20 17.73
CA SER A 100 3.51 6.18 16.62
C SER A 100 3.74 7.61 17.13
N TYR A 101 3.09 8.00 18.23
CA TYR A 101 3.33 9.28 18.89
C TYR A 101 4.81 9.47 19.27
N LYS A 102 5.41 8.50 19.95
CA LYS A 102 6.83 8.52 20.32
C LYS A 102 7.75 8.50 19.11
N PHE A 103 7.42 7.69 18.10
CA PHE A 103 8.21 7.59 16.87
C PHE A 103 8.28 8.94 16.14
N CYS A 104 7.17 9.68 16.11
CA CYS A 104 7.04 10.94 15.37
C CYS A 104 7.40 12.20 16.17
N GLU A 105 7.97 12.05 17.37
CA GLU A 105 8.40 13.18 18.19
C GLU A 105 9.47 14.02 17.45
N GLY A 106 9.26 15.34 17.43
CA GLY A 106 10.13 16.30 16.75
C GLY A 106 9.92 16.45 15.23
N VAL A 107 8.98 15.71 14.62
CA VAL A 107 8.65 15.86 13.20
C VAL A 107 7.74 17.07 12.98
N THR A 108 8.22 18.05 12.21
CA THR A 108 7.52 19.31 11.90
C THR A 108 6.57 19.17 10.71
N ASP A 109 5.63 20.10 10.55
CA ASP A 109 4.72 20.13 9.40
C ASP A 109 5.48 20.30 8.07
N ASP A 110 6.55 21.12 8.06
CA ASP A 110 7.43 21.26 6.91
C ASP A 110 8.05 19.93 6.47
N MET A 111 8.42 19.07 7.42
CA MET A 111 8.90 17.72 7.11
C MET A 111 7.77 16.86 6.54
N LEU A 112 6.57 16.87 7.16
CA LEU A 112 5.44 16.08 6.68
C LEU A 112 5.04 16.44 5.24
N ASN A 113 5.11 17.72 4.89
CA ASN A 113 4.82 18.24 3.55
C ASN A 113 5.79 17.72 2.46
N LEU A 114 6.91 17.10 2.84
CA LEU A 114 7.84 16.45 1.91
C LEU A 114 7.47 15.00 1.59
N SER A 115 6.64 14.35 2.42
CA SER A 115 6.40 12.90 2.36
C SER A 115 5.97 12.41 0.98
N ILE A 116 4.87 12.94 0.43
CA ILE A 116 4.31 12.55 -0.87
C ILE A 116 5.31 12.87 -1.98
N LYS A 117 5.90 14.07 -1.96
CA LYS A 117 6.88 14.51 -2.97
C LYS A 117 8.10 13.59 -3.04
N LEU A 118 8.59 13.13 -1.90
CA LEU A 118 9.74 12.22 -1.82
C LEU A 118 9.40 10.81 -2.35
N ILE A 119 8.22 10.29 -2.02
CA ILE A 119 7.75 9.00 -2.55
C ILE A 119 7.55 9.10 -4.06
N GLU A 120 6.92 10.18 -4.52
CA GLU A 120 6.69 10.43 -5.95
C GLU A 120 8.01 10.56 -6.71
N SER A 121 8.96 11.38 -6.22
CA SER A 121 10.32 11.51 -6.81
C SER A 121 11.04 10.16 -6.92
N ALA A 122 10.97 9.34 -5.87
CA ALA A 122 11.56 8.00 -5.90
C ALA A 122 10.88 7.11 -6.94
N ALA A 123 9.55 7.17 -7.05
CA ALA A 123 8.78 6.40 -8.03
C ALA A 123 9.09 6.83 -9.46
N GLU A 124 9.17 8.14 -9.74
CA GLU A 124 9.60 8.68 -11.04
C GLU A 124 11.02 8.24 -11.41
N SER A 125 11.89 8.12 -10.42
CA SER A 125 13.26 7.64 -10.59
C SER A 125 13.37 6.11 -10.66
N GLY A 126 12.25 5.40 -10.77
CA GLY A 126 12.20 3.96 -11.02
C GLY A 126 12.18 3.06 -9.79
N ASN A 127 12.04 3.62 -8.58
CA ASN A 127 11.94 2.83 -7.35
C ASN A 127 10.59 2.09 -7.27
N VAL A 128 10.66 0.76 -7.34
CA VAL A 128 9.48 -0.14 -7.35
C VAL A 128 8.68 -0.05 -6.05
N LEU A 129 9.35 0.06 -4.91
CA LEU A 129 8.67 0.18 -3.61
C LEU A 129 7.92 1.51 -3.51
N ALA A 130 8.50 2.58 -4.04
CA ALA A 130 7.85 3.88 -4.11
C ALA A 130 6.63 3.87 -5.04
N MET A 131 6.73 3.25 -6.23
CA MET A 131 5.60 3.06 -7.14
C MET A 131 4.42 2.34 -6.46
N ASN A 132 4.70 1.22 -5.78
CA ASN A 132 3.69 0.48 -5.02
C ASN A 132 3.10 1.31 -3.89
N THR A 133 3.94 2.04 -3.16
CA THR A 133 3.49 2.87 -2.05
C THR A 133 2.59 4.00 -2.55
N PHE A 134 2.99 4.70 -3.62
CA PHE A 134 2.18 5.73 -4.24
C PHE A 134 0.82 5.21 -4.67
N SER A 135 0.76 3.98 -5.21
CA SER A 135 -0.50 3.42 -5.72
C SER A 135 -1.58 3.21 -4.67
N VAL A 136 -1.19 3.19 -3.40
CA VAL A 136 -2.09 2.96 -2.28
C VAL A 136 -2.34 4.25 -1.47
N MET A 137 -1.46 5.25 -1.56
CA MET A 137 -1.60 6.48 -0.77
C MET A 137 -2.84 7.31 -1.15
N ALA A 138 -3.44 7.97 -0.17
CA ALA A 138 -4.38 9.06 -0.41
C ALA A 138 -3.58 10.35 -0.62
N THR A 139 -3.51 10.86 -1.84
CA THR A 139 -2.66 12.01 -2.22
C THR A 139 -3.43 13.22 -2.74
N ILE A 140 -4.76 13.14 -2.78
CA ILE A 140 -5.62 14.20 -3.33
C ILE A 140 -5.98 15.18 -2.23
N ASP A 141 -5.79 16.47 -2.48
CA ASP A 141 -6.21 17.55 -1.59
C ASP A 141 -7.74 17.62 -1.53
N GLU A 142 -8.29 17.49 -0.33
CA GLU A 142 -9.73 17.51 -0.08
C GLU A 142 -10.35 18.91 -0.20
N ASN A 143 -9.53 19.96 -0.28
CA ASN A 143 -9.98 21.34 -0.41
C ASN A 143 -10.17 21.81 -1.86
N LEU A 144 -9.88 20.96 -2.84
CA LEU A 144 -10.10 21.27 -4.26
C LEU A 144 -11.59 21.40 -4.56
N ASP A 145 -11.93 22.35 -5.44
CA ASP A 145 -13.30 22.49 -5.93
C ASP A 145 -13.68 21.33 -6.88
N GLY A 146 -14.97 21.20 -7.22
CA GLY A 146 -15.48 20.03 -7.95
C GLY A 146 -14.73 19.72 -9.27
N ASN A 147 -14.38 20.74 -10.05
CA ASN A 147 -13.70 20.54 -11.33
C ASN A 147 -12.21 20.23 -11.14
N GLU A 148 -11.55 20.93 -10.21
CA GLU A 148 -10.15 20.71 -9.87
C GLU A 148 -9.94 19.33 -9.24
N LEU A 149 -10.87 18.91 -8.38
CA LEU A 149 -10.89 17.61 -7.73
C LEU A 149 -11.04 16.48 -8.75
N GLU A 150 -11.98 16.59 -9.69
CA GLU A 150 -12.17 15.57 -10.74
C GLU A 150 -10.90 15.42 -11.60
N LYS A 151 -10.28 16.54 -11.97
CA LYS A 151 -9.03 16.54 -12.72
C LYS A 151 -7.90 15.89 -11.91
N ALA A 152 -7.74 16.24 -10.65
CA ALA A 152 -6.74 15.66 -9.75
C ALA A 152 -6.94 14.16 -9.57
N ILE A 153 -8.18 13.69 -9.38
CA ILE A 153 -8.52 12.27 -9.32
C ILE A 153 -8.11 11.55 -10.60
N LYS A 154 -8.42 12.12 -11.77
CA LYS A 154 -8.10 11.52 -13.07
C LYS A 154 -6.60 11.42 -13.29
N GLU A 155 -5.85 12.48 -12.98
CA GLU A 155 -4.39 12.50 -13.10
C GLU A 155 -3.74 11.52 -12.13
N TYR A 156 -4.19 11.49 -10.88
CA TYR A 156 -3.75 10.52 -9.88
C TYR A 156 -3.98 9.08 -10.34
N ARG A 157 -5.20 8.75 -10.81
CA ARG A 157 -5.52 7.39 -11.29
C ARG A 157 -4.63 6.98 -12.45
N LYS A 158 -4.44 7.87 -13.43
CA LYS A 158 -3.55 7.60 -14.57
C LYS A 158 -2.12 7.34 -14.12
N LYS A 159 -1.60 8.15 -13.19
CA LYS A 159 -0.23 8.01 -12.67
C LYS A 159 -0.07 6.72 -11.87
N ARG A 160 -1.04 6.42 -10.98
CA ARG A 160 -1.14 5.17 -10.23
C ARG A 160 -1.14 3.96 -11.14
N ASP A 161 -1.98 3.94 -12.17
CA ASP A 161 -2.09 2.81 -13.09
C ASP A 161 -0.77 2.58 -13.85
N ASN A 162 -0.11 3.66 -14.27
CA ASN A 162 1.21 3.59 -14.90
C ASN A 162 2.27 3.02 -13.94
N TYR A 163 2.29 3.46 -12.69
CA TYR A 163 3.21 2.92 -11.68
C TYR A 163 2.95 1.46 -11.35
N LEU A 164 1.70 1.05 -11.24
CA LEU A 164 1.36 -0.37 -11.06
C LEU A 164 1.85 -1.19 -12.24
N GLN A 165 1.62 -0.75 -13.48
CA GLN A 165 2.09 -1.46 -14.68
C GLN A 165 3.61 -1.63 -14.69
N ILE A 166 4.36 -0.55 -14.49
CA ILE A 166 5.83 -0.60 -14.47
C ILE A 166 6.33 -1.49 -13.31
N SER A 167 5.68 -1.39 -12.14
CA SER A 167 6.03 -2.18 -10.97
C SER A 167 5.82 -3.68 -11.19
N MET A 168 4.73 -4.06 -11.86
CA MET A 168 4.47 -5.46 -12.26
C MET A 168 5.52 -5.96 -13.23
N GLN A 169 5.84 -5.18 -14.28
CA GLN A 169 6.90 -5.52 -15.24
C GLN A 169 8.27 -5.70 -14.59
N LYS A 170 8.52 -5.03 -13.45
CA LYS A 170 9.79 -5.04 -12.73
C LYS A 170 9.92 -6.05 -11.60
N GLY A 171 8.87 -6.78 -11.24
CA GLY A 171 9.01 -7.64 -10.05
C GLY A 171 7.78 -7.88 -9.22
N SER A 172 6.83 -6.96 -9.28
CA SER A 172 6.10 -6.68 -8.06
C SER A 172 4.83 -7.49 -7.90
N VAL A 173 4.93 -8.51 -7.04
CA VAL A 173 3.76 -9.23 -6.52
C VAL A 173 2.77 -8.27 -5.83
N TYR A 174 3.26 -7.24 -5.14
CA TYR A 174 2.40 -6.24 -4.51
C TYR A 174 1.59 -5.43 -5.53
N ALA A 175 2.18 -5.08 -6.67
CA ALA A 175 1.45 -4.41 -7.74
C ALA A 175 0.38 -5.31 -8.37
N LEU A 176 0.70 -6.61 -8.58
CA LEU A 176 -0.27 -7.59 -9.04
C LEU A 176 -1.46 -7.72 -8.07
N ILE A 177 -1.18 -7.77 -6.76
CA ILE A 177 -2.22 -7.81 -5.73
C ILE A 177 -3.08 -6.54 -5.76
N ALA A 178 -2.44 -5.36 -5.78
CA ALA A 178 -3.16 -4.08 -5.81
C ALA A 178 -4.08 -3.97 -7.03
N LYS A 179 -3.60 -4.40 -8.21
CA LYS A 179 -4.39 -4.39 -9.44
C LYS A 179 -5.53 -5.41 -9.41
N GLY A 180 -5.29 -6.60 -8.87
CA GLY A 180 -6.33 -7.62 -8.68
C GLY A 180 -7.44 -7.16 -7.72
N LEU A 181 -7.07 -6.48 -6.64
CA LEU A 181 -8.03 -5.87 -5.71
C LEU A 181 -8.82 -4.73 -6.36
N ASP A 182 -8.16 -3.83 -7.10
CA ASP A 182 -8.85 -2.77 -7.86
C ASP A 182 -9.95 -3.35 -8.77
N PHE A 183 -9.65 -4.43 -9.49
CA PHE A 183 -10.63 -5.11 -10.33
C PHE A 183 -11.75 -5.76 -9.52
N TYR A 184 -11.42 -6.42 -8.41
CA TYR A 184 -12.40 -7.05 -7.53
C TYR A 184 -13.41 -6.04 -6.98
N LEU A 185 -12.90 -4.89 -6.51
CA LEU A 185 -13.71 -3.82 -5.91
C LEU A 185 -14.56 -3.06 -6.94
N SER A 186 -14.21 -3.13 -8.23
CA SER A 186 -15.01 -2.52 -9.31
C SER A 186 -16.28 -3.32 -9.66
N GLU A 187 -16.44 -4.52 -9.10
CA GLU A 187 -17.51 -5.52 -9.33
C GLU A 187 -17.70 -6.00 -10.79
N THR A 188 -17.08 -5.32 -11.77
CA THR A 188 -17.29 -5.48 -13.21
C THR A 188 -16.16 -6.26 -13.90
N HIS A 189 -15.07 -6.53 -13.19
CA HIS A 189 -13.85 -7.11 -13.77
C HIS A 189 -13.39 -8.35 -12.98
N LYS A 190 -14.34 -9.21 -12.59
CA LYS A 190 -14.04 -10.39 -11.74
C LYS A 190 -13.09 -11.39 -12.41
N ILE A 191 -13.13 -11.52 -13.74
CA ILE A 191 -12.20 -12.34 -14.54
C ILE A 191 -10.76 -11.84 -14.36
N GLN A 192 -10.55 -10.53 -14.54
CA GLN A 192 -9.24 -9.90 -14.36
C GLN A 192 -8.81 -10.00 -12.89
N ALA A 193 -9.71 -9.73 -11.94
CA ALA A 193 -9.42 -9.86 -10.52
C ALA A 193 -8.87 -11.26 -10.17
N TYR A 194 -9.54 -12.32 -10.64
CA TYR A 194 -9.09 -13.69 -10.45
C TYR A 194 -7.71 -13.94 -11.07
N ALA A 195 -7.50 -13.55 -12.34
CA ALA A 195 -6.23 -13.77 -13.03
C ALA A 195 -5.05 -13.09 -12.31
N TYR A 196 -5.18 -11.80 -11.97
CA TYR A 196 -4.13 -11.03 -11.27
C TYR A 196 -3.79 -11.61 -9.89
N LEU A 197 -4.81 -11.95 -9.10
CA LEU A 197 -4.61 -12.56 -7.79
C LEU A 197 -4.01 -13.96 -7.90
N LYS A 198 -4.34 -14.70 -8.95
CA LYS A 198 -3.75 -16.02 -9.21
C LYS A 198 -2.28 -15.93 -9.55
N VAL A 199 -1.87 -15.01 -10.44
CA VAL A 199 -0.45 -14.74 -10.70
C VAL A 199 0.27 -14.38 -9.41
N ALA A 200 -0.27 -13.43 -8.63
CA ALA A 200 0.32 -13.06 -7.35
C ALA A 200 0.46 -14.25 -6.39
N ASN A 201 -0.55 -15.11 -6.29
CA ASN A 201 -0.54 -16.27 -5.41
C ASN A 201 0.43 -17.37 -5.88
N THR A 202 0.75 -17.46 -7.17
CA THR A 202 1.82 -18.35 -7.67
C THR A 202 3.18 -17.96 -7.10
N TYR A 203 3.45 -16.67 -6.94
CA TYR A 203 4.74 -16.17 -6.44
C TYR A 203 4.77 -15.99 -4.92
N GLN A 204 3.68 -15.52 -4.32
CA GLN A 204 3.55 -15.35 -2.88
C GLN A 204 2.27 -16.01 -2.37
N PRO A 205 2.28 -17.35 -2.20
CA PRO A 205 1.12 -18.07 -1.71
C PRO A 205 0.64 -17.54 -0.36
N SER A 206 -0.67 -17.29 -0.26
CA SER A 206 -1.30 -16.84 0.97
C SER A 206 -2.70 -17.42 1.09
N LYS A 207 -3.05 -17.90 2.29
CA LYS A 207 -4.39 -18.45 2.53
C LYS A 207 -5.49 -17.41 2.31
N SER A 208 -5.21 -16.14 2.61
CA SER A 208 -6.15 -15.04 2.35
C SER A 208 -6.43 -14.87 0.85
N PHE A 209 -5.41 -15.03 0.00
CA PHE A 209 -5.58 -14.94 -1.46
C PHE A 209 -6.32 -16.16 -2.01
N GLU A 210 -6.04 -17.36 -1.52
CA GLU A 210 -6.81 -18.55 -1.88
C GLU A 210 -8.30 -18.39 -1.55
N ASN A 211 -8.61 -17.88 -0.35
CA ASN A 211 -9.98 -17.65 0.08
C ASN A 211 -10.67 -16.61 -0.81
N LEU A 212 -9.99 -15.49 -1.14
CA LEU A 212 -10.52 -14.46 -2.01
C LEU A 212 -10.74 -14.97 -3.45
N MET A 213 -9.78 -15.70 -4.02
CA MET A 213 -9.94 -16.33 -5.34
C MET A 213 -11.09 -17.35 -5.36
N THR A 214 -11.28 -18.10 -4.27
CA THR A 214 -12.42 -19.02 -4.13
C THR A 214 -13.74 -18.26 -4.12
N ALA A 215 -13.81 -17.13 -3.41
CA ALA A 215 -14.98 -16.27 -3.41
C ALA A 215 -15.27 -15.72 -4.82
N ILE A 216 -14.25 -15.20 -5.52
CA ILE A 216 -14.39 -14.72 -6.90
C ILE A 216 -14.87 -15.84 -7.84
N ARG A 217 -14.29 -17.04 -7.71
CA ARG A 217 -14.65 -18.21 -8.53
C ARG A 217 -16.11 -18.62 -8.35
N ASN A 218 -16.65 -18.52 -7.13
CA ASN A 218 -18.06 -18.81 -6.86
C ASN A 218 -19.01 -17.72 -7.38
N ASP A 219 -18.46 -16.56 -7.75
CA ASP A 219 -19.16 -15.35 -8.15
C ASP A 219 -19.15 -15.11 -9.67
N ILE A 220 -18.53 -16.02 -10.44
CA ILE A 220 -18.41 -16.01 -11.89
C ILE A 220 -18.86 -17.36 -12.47
N TYR A 221 -19.23 -17.37 -13.75
CA TYR A 221 -19.63 -18.58 -14.46
C TYR A 221 -18.43 -19.48 -14.80
N GLU A 222 -18.69 -20.77 -15.06
CA GLU A 222 -17.64 -21.72 -15.42
C GLU A 222 -16.86 -21.30 -16.68
N TYR A 223 -17.53 -20.72 -17.68
CA TYR A 223 -16.86 -20.24 -18.89
C TYR A 223 -15.93 -19.06 -18.62
N GLU A 224 -16.31 -18.17 -17.70
CA GLU A 224 -15.49 -17.03 -17.26
C GLU A 224 -14.25 -17.49 -16.50
N ILE A 225 -14.30 -18.66 -15.83
CA ILE A 225 -13.12 -19.27 -15.23
C ILE A 225 -12.12 -19.67 -16.33
N TYR A 226 -12.57 -20.28 -17.43
CA TYR A 226 -11.66 -20.64 -18.53
C TYR A 226 -11.01 -19.40 -19.15
N GLU A 227 -11.75 -18.29 -19.28
CA GLU A 227 -11.20 -17.00 -19.72
C GLU A 227 -10.16 -16.46 -18.73
N ALA A 228 -10.46 -16.51 -17.42
CA ALA A 228 -9.52 -16.06 -16.39
C ALA A 228 -8.25 -16.93 -16.35
N GLU A 229 -8.36 -18.22 -16.62
CA GLU A 229 -7.23 -19.15 -16.74
C GLU A 229 -6.39 -18.89 -17.99
N ALA A 230 -7.00 -18.48 -19.10
CA ALA A 230 -6.28 -18.05 -20.30
C ALA A 230 -5.49 -16.76 -20.02
N LEU A 231 -6.15 -15.74 -19.46
CA LEU A 231 -5.53 -14.48 -19.06
C LEU A 231 -4.39 -14.71 -18.04
N PHE A 232 -4.58 -15.60 -17.07
CA PHE A 232 -3.52 -15.98 -16.13
C PHE A 232 -2.27 -16.50 -16.85
N LYS A 233 -2.41 -17.33 -17.89
CA LYS A 233 -1.25 -17.84 -18.65
C LYS A 233 -0.53 -16.71 -19.39
N GLU A 234 -1.27 -15.85 -20.07
CA GLU A 234 -0.71 -14.67 -20.76
C GLU A 234 0.06 -13.78 -19.77
N MET A 235 -0.50 -13.54 -18.60
CA MET A 235 0.14 -12.75 -17.56
C MET A 235 1.37 -13.43 -16.93
N VAL A 236 1.39 -14.75 -16.81
CA VAL A 236 2.60 -15.49 -16.38
C VAL A 236 3.69 -15.36 -17.43
N GLU A 237 3.36 -15.33 -18.72
CA GLU A 237 4.34 -15.07 -19.78
C GLU A 237 4.84 -13.63 -19.74
N GLU A 238 3.96 -12.65 -19.54
CA GLU A 238 4.30 -11.22 -19.48
C GLU A 238 5.14 -10.87 -18.23
N PHE A 239 4.68 -11.28 -17.05
CA PHE A 239 5.26 -10.86 -15.77
C PHE A 239 6.17 -11.92 -15.15
N GLY A 240 6.06 -13.19 -15.54
CA GLY A 240 6.72 -14.31 -14.86
C GLY A 240 8.15 -14.61 -15.27
N THR A 241 8.78 -13.75 -16.07
CA THR A 241 10.19 -13.86 -16.41
C THR A 241 11.09 -13.57 -15.19
N THR A 242 12.33 -14.08 -15.20
CA THR A 242 13.29 -14.02 -14.08
C THR A 242 13.66 -12.61 -13.59
N GLU A 243 13.34 -11.58 -14.36
CA GLU A 243 13.52 -10.17 -13.96
C GLU A 243 12.24 -9.55 -13.37
N GLY A 244 11.06 -10.06 -13.75
CA GLY A 244 9.74 -9.48 -13.51
C GLY A 244 8.98 -9.99 -12.28
N VAL A 245 9.47 -11.00 -11.56
CA VAL A 245 9.05 -11.30 -10.17
C VAL A 245 10.22 -11.73 -9.30
N LYS A 246 10.95 -10.76 -8.73
CA LYS A 246 11.96 -11.06 -7.69
C LYS A 246 11.24 -11.31 -6.37
N LEU A 247 10.99 -12.59 -6.09
CA LEU A 247 10.78 -13.09 -4.74
C LEU A 247 11.87 -12.48 -3.85
N ILE A 248 11.49 -11.89 -2.72
CA ILE A 248 12.44 -11.68 -1.64
C ILE A 248 12.95 -13.08 -1.31
N GLN A 249 14.14 -13.43 -1.83
CA GLN A 249 14.77 -14.69 -1.50
C GLN A 249 14.90 -14.70 0.01
N LYS A 250 14.17 -15.61 0.65
CA LYS A 250 14.38 -15.94 2.05
C LYS A 250 15.86 -16.26 2.15
N ASN A 251 16.64 -15.39 2.78
CA ASN A 251 17.99 -15.75 3.19
C ASN A 251 17.81 -16.97 4.10
N SER A 252 18.06 -18.16 3.55
CA SER A 252 18.33 -19.36 4.32
C SER A 252 19.54 -19.02 5.17
N ARG A 253 19.27 -18.65 6.42
CA ARG A 253 20.30 -18.61 7.45
C ARG A 253 20.81 -20.04 7.55
N ASN A 254 22.01 -20.27 7.02
CA ASN A 254 22.86 -21.38 7.42
C ASN A 254 23.37 -21.13 8.84
#